data_AF-A0A436CQH7-F1
#
_entry.id   AF-A0A436CQH7-F1
#
_cell.length_a   1.000
_cell.length_b   1.000
_cell.length_c   1.000
_cell.angle_alpha   90.00
_cell.angle_beta   90.00
_cell.angle_gamma   90.00
#
_symmetry.space_group_name_H-M   'P 1'
#
loop_
_entity.id
_entity.type
_entity.pdbx_description
1 polymer ?
#
loop_
_entity_poly.entity_id
_entity_poly.type
_entity_poly.pdbx_seq_one_letter_code
_entity_poly.pdbx_strand_id
1 'polypeptide(L)'
;LLSFASHPVVVKVGGQYYCRSIQKMHADGSLSFFCAIDDGVVLSIAQPKDMVESTRAALRDVEERLGGIDMILGFDCVLRRLDARNRQVFREISELYRVNNVIGFGTYGEQYRSMHLNQTFTGIAFGERQAAE
;
A
#
# COMPACT_ATOMS: atom_id res chain seq x y z
N LEU A 1 7.30 9.49 -14.22
CA LEU A 1 7.47 8.56 -13.08
C LEU A 1 6.88 9.16 -11.79
N LEU A 2 7.42 10.27 -11.27
CA LEU A 2 6.98 10.84 -9.98
C LEU A 2 5.48 11.23 -9.93
N SER A 3 4.93 11.83 -10.98
CA SER A 3 3.51 12.28 -10.98
C SER A 3 2.48 11.13 -10.98
N PHE A 4 2.78 9.98 -11.60
CA PHE A 4 1.83 8.87 -11.71
C PHE A 4 1.61 8.10 -10.41
N ALA A 5 2.61 8.08 -9.52
CA ALA A 5 2.45 7.45 -8.20
C ALA A 5 1.34 8.15 -7.38
N SER A 6 1.15 9.45 -7.59
CA SER A 6 0.15 10.25 -6.88
C SER A 6 -1.22 10.30 -7.55
N HIS A 7 -1.35 9.74 -8.75
CA HIS A 7 -2.59 9.63 -9.52
C HIS A 7 -2.78 8.19 -10.03
N PRO A 8 -3.00 7.22 -9.13
CA PRO A 8 -3.12 5.83 -9.54
C PRO A 8 -4.41 5.60 -10.32
N VAL A 9 -4.34 4.69 -11.28
CA VAL A 9 -5.52 4.08 -11.88
C VAL A 9 -5.85 2.79 -11.13
N VAL A 10 -7.12 2.44 -11.06
CA VAL A 10 -7.61 1.26 -10.36
C VAL A 10 -8.45 0.39 -11.29
N VAL A 11 -8.43 -0.91 -11.01
CA VAL A 11 -9.36 -1.89 -11.58
C VAL A 11 -10.30 -2.40 -10.49
N LYS A 12 -11.55 -2.68 -10.85
CA LYS A 12 -12.54 -3.28 -9.94
C LYS A 12 -12.55 -4.80 -10.12
N VAL A 13 -12.21 -5.55 -9.07
CA VAL A 13 -12.25 -7.03 -9.07
C VAL A 13 -12.99 -7.49 -7.83
N GLY A 14 -14.01 -8.33 -7.99
CA GLY A 14 -14.79 -8.86 -6.85
C GLY A 14 -15.43 -7.79 -5.97
N GLY A 15 -15.78 -6.63 -6.54
CA GLY A 15 -16.35 -5.50 -5.81
C GLY A 15 -15.34 -4.57 -5.14
N GLN A 16 -14.05 -4.93 -5.12
CA GLN A 16 -12.96 -4.14 -4.52
C GLN A 16 -12.12 -3.45 -5.59
N TYR A 17 -11.51 -2.32 -5.23
CA TYR A 17 -10.63 -1.56 -6.13
C TYR A 17 -9.16 -1.83 -5.81
N TYR A 18 -8.39 -2.08 -6.87
CA TYR A 18 -6.97 -2.38 -6.76
C TYR A 18 -6.15 -1.45 -7.64
N CYS A 19 -5.13 -0.82 -7.06
CA CYS A 19 -4.22 0.05 -7.79
C CYS A 19 -3.46 -0.69 -8.89
N ARG A 20 -3.24 0.00 -10.00
CA ARG A 20 -2.41 -0.41 -11.14
C ARG A 20 -1.42 0.71 -11.40
N SER A 21 -0.18 0.50 -11.00
CA SER A 21 0.84 1.55 -11.03
C SER A 21 1.46 1.68 -12.42
N ILE A 22 1.38 2.88 -12.99
CA ILE A 22 2.02 3.22 -14.26
C ILE A 22 3.53 3.35 -14.02
N GLN A 23 4.30 2.60 -14.77
CA GLN A 23 5.76 2.67 -14.81
C GLN A 23 6.22 3.81 -15.72
N LYS A 24 5.77 3.85 -16.97
CA LYS A 24 6.26 4.84 -17.94
C LYS A 24 5.17 5.23 -18.94
N MET A 25 5.19 6.48 -19.35
CA MET A 25 4.49 6.97 -20.54
C MET A 25 5.51 7.09 -21.68
N HIS A 26 5.18 6.51 -22.82
CA HIS A 26 6.01 6.57 -24.02
C HIS A 26 5.64 7.79 -24.88
N ALA A 27 6.48 8.10 -25.87
CA ALA A 27 6.31 9.29 -26.71
C ALA A 27 5.04 9.24 -27.57
N ASP A 28 4.55 8.04 -27.88
CA ASP A 28 3.30 7.79 -28.60
C ASP A 28 2.05 7.84 -27.70
N GLY A 29 2.22 8.14 -26.40
CA GLY A 29 1.15 8.20 -25.41
C GLY A 29 0.79 6.84 -24.79
N SER A 30 1.42 5.74 -25.21
CA SER A 30 1.21 4.43 -24.58
C SER A 30 1.78 4.36 -23.16
N LEU A 31 1.20 3.50 -22.32
CA LEU A 31 1.57 3.37 -20.91
C LEU A 31 2.09 1.96 -20.61
N SER A 32 3.26 1.86 -19.98
CA SER A 32 3.75 0.61 -19.35
C SER A 32 3.40 0.61 -17.87
N PHE A 33 3.02 -0.55 -17.34
CA PHE A 33 2.63 -0.76 -15.94
C PHE A 33 3.63 -1.66 -15.22
N PHE A 34 3.68 -1.58 -13.88
CA PHE A 34 4.45 -2.49 -13.03
C PHE A 34 3.81 -3.88 -12.86
N CYS A 35 2.62 -4.07 -13.41
CA CYS A 35 1.86 -5.31 -13.41
C CYS A 35 1.28 -5.57 -14.81
N ALA A 36 0.91 -6.81 -15.08
CA ALA A 36 0.16 -7.14 -16.28
C ALA A 36 -1.23 -6.47 -16.26
N ILE A 37 -1.71 -6.08 -17.44
CA ILE A 37 -3.05 -5.55 -17.67
C ILE A 37 -3.63 -6.37 -18.83
N ASP A 38 -4.76 -7.02 -18.57
CA ASP A 38 -5.46 -7.80 -19.60
C ASP A 38 -6.25 -6.89 -20.55
N ASP A 39 -6.41 -7.35 -21.79
CA ASP A 39 -7.20 -6.64 -22.79
C ASP A 39 -8.66 -6.52 -22.36
N GLY A 40 -9.26 -5.35 -22.62
CA GLY A 40 -10.64 -5.05 -22.27
C GLY A 40 -10.86 -4.65 -20.80
N VAL A 41 -9.82 -4.60 -19.97
CA VAL A 41 -9.93 -4.12 -18.59
C VAL A 41 -10.21 -2.62 -18.56
N VAL A 42 -11.25 -2.23 -17.82
CA VAL A 42 -11.57 -0.82 -17.58
C VAL A 42 -10.75 -0.30 -16.41
N LEU A 43 -9.92 0.70 -16.68
CA LEU A 43 -9.16 1.44 -15.68
C LEU A 43 -9.91 2.71 -15.29
N SER A 44 -10.10 2.91 -13.99
CA SER A 44 -10.71 4.12 -13.43
C SER A 44 -9.64 4.98 -12.75
N ILE A 45 -9.72 6.30 -12.87
CA ILE A 45 -8.85 7.20 -12.12
C ILE A 45 -9.31 7.22 -10.66
N ALA A 46 -8.44 6.85 -9.74
CA ALA A 46 -8.78 6.90 -8.32
C ALA A 46 -8.53 8.30 -7.74
N GLN A 47 -9.41 8.71 -6.82
CA GLN A 47 -9.13 9.82 -5.94
C GLN A 47 -8.25 9.33 -4.79
N PRO A 48 -7.04 9.89 -4.61
CA PRO A 48 -6.18 9.45 -3.53
C PRO A 48 -6.76 9.87 -2.19
N LYS A 49 -6.91 8.90 -1.28
CA LYS A 49 -7.18 9.17 0.13
C LYS A 49 -5.92 9.67 0.81
N ASP A 50 -6.08 10.37 1.93
CA ASP A 50 -4.97 10.72 2.81
C ASP A 50 -4.24 9.44 3.26
N MET A 51 -2.97 9.30 2.86
CA MET A 51 -2.17 8.11 3.13
C MET A 51 -1.90 7.94 4.62
N VAL A 52 -1.69 9.04 5.33
CA VAL A 52 -1.34 9.03 6.77
C VAL A 52 -2.56 8.61 7.55
N GLU A 53 -3.70 9.24 7.30
CA GLU A 53 -4.94 8.92 8.02
C GLU A 53 -5.47 7.52 7.68
N SER A 54 -5.36 7.08 6.42
CA SER A 54 -5.73 5.69 6.07
C SER A 54 -4.82 4.65 6.73
N THR A 55 -3.51 4.92 6.83
CA THR A 55 -2.57 4.01 7.53
C THR A 55 -2.85 4.01 9.03
N ARG A 56 -3.06 5.19 9.63
CA ARG A 56 -3.41 5.33 11.05
C ARG A 56 -4.68 4.58 11.40
N ALA A 57 -5.73 4.74 10.59
CA ALA A 57 -7.00 4.05 10.80
C ALA A 57 -6.85 2.52 10.71
N ALA A 58 -6.08 2.01 9.74
CA ALA A 58 -5.83 0.58 9.63
C ALA A 58 -5.04 0.02 10.83
N LEU A 59 -4.05 0.75 11.32
CA LEU A 59 -3.28 0.35 12.52
C LEU A 59 -4.16 0.33 13.77
N ARG A 60 -5.03 1.35 13.95
CA ARG A 60 -6.00 1.39 15.06
C ARG A 60 -6.99 0.24 15.03
N ASP A 61 -7.56 -0.09 13.86
CA ASP A 61 -8.46 -1.24 13.72
C ASP A 61 -7.77 -2.55 14.16
N VAL A 62 -6.50 -2.73 13.78
CA VAL A 62 -5.72 -3.90 14.19
C VAL A 62 -5.46 -3.89 15.70
N GLU A 63 -5.11 -2.74 16.27
CA GLU A 63 -4.87 -2.58 17.70
C GLU A 63 -6.11 -2.92 18.53
N GLU A 64 -7.27 -2.37 18.15
CA GLU A 64 -8.55 -2.62 18.80
C GLU A 64 -8.95 -4.11 18.73
N ARG A 65 -8.70 -4.76 17.59
CA ARG A 65 -9.03 -6.18 17.40
C ARG A 65 -8.13 -7.13 18.17
N LEU A 66 -6.86 -6.76 18.39
CA LEU A 66 -5.90 -7.55 19.15
C LEU A 66 -5.91 -7.23 20.66
N GLY A 67 -6.45 -6.07 21.05
CA GLY A 67 -6.37 -5.56 22.42
C GLY A 67 -4.99 -5.00 22.78
N GLY A 68 -4.19 -4.63 21.77
CA GLY A 68 -2.80 -4.19 21.91
C GLY A 68 -1.88 -4.88 20.89
N ILE A 69 -0.89 -4.14 20.39
CA ILE A 69 0.11 -4.62 19.42
C ILE A 69 1.48 -4.64 20.08
N ASP A 70 2.10 -5.81 20.17
CA ASP A 70 3.50 -5.93 20.60
C ASP A 70 4.42 -5.46 19.46
N MET A 71 4.24 -6.03 18.27
CA MET A 71 5.07 -5.75 17.10
C MET A 71 4.36 -6.10 15.79
N ILE A 72 4.75 -5.44 14.71
CA ILE A 72 4.26 -5.73 13.36
C ILE A 72 5.44 -6.08 12.45
N LEU A 73 5.39 -7.22 11.78
CA LEU A 73 6.25 -7.51 10.64
C LEU A 73 5.61 -6.92 9.37
N GLY A 74 6.12 -5.79 8.90
CA GLY A 74 5.59 -5.01 7.78
C GLY A 74 6.39 -5.14 6.47
N PHE A 75 5.67 -5.11 5.35
CA PHE A 75 6.19 -5.18 4.00
C PHE A 75 5.66 -3.96 3.22
N ASP A 76 6.52 -2.95 3.02
CA ASP A 76 6.12 -1.66 2.42
C ASP A 76 6.51 -1.59 0.94
N CYS A 77 5.53 -1.51 0.04
CA CYS A 77 5.80 -1.42 -1.38
C CYS A 77 6.60 -0.15 -1.71
N VAL A 78 7.68 -0.25 -2.47
CA VAL A 78 8.52 0.88 -2.88
C VAL A 78 7.72 2.00 -3.57
N LEU A 79 6.64 1.66 -4.28
CA LEU A 79 5.76 2.63 -4.92
C LEU A 79 4.89 3.39 -3.91
N ARG A 80 4.51 2.75 -2.79
CA ARG A 80 3.84 3.42 -1.66
C ARG A 80 4.80 4.41 -1.00
N ARG A 81 6.05 3.99 -0.78
CA ARG A 81 7.11 4.86 -0.25
C ARG A 81 7.41 6.06 -1.15
N LEU A 82 7.43 5.86 -2.47
CA LEU A 82 7.60 6.96 -3.43
C LEU A 82 6.42 7.93 -3.39
N ASP A 83 5.18 7.44 -3.32
CA ASP A 83 4.01 8.31 -3.18
C ASP A 83 4.04 9.12 -1.88
N ALA A 84 4.44 8.50 -0.76
CA ALA A 84 4.62 9.19 0.52
C ALA A 84 5.65 10.33 0.43
N ARG A 85 6.73 10.14 -0.33
CA ARG A 85 7.74 11.19 -0.57
C ARG A 85 7.21 12.32 -1.45
N ASN A 86 6.49 11.98 -2.52
CA ASN A 86 5.90 12.96 -3.43
C ASN A 86 4.88 13.85 -2.72
N ARG A 87 4.08 13.26 -1.83
CA ARG A 87 3.12 13.96 -0.97
C ARG A 87 3.77 14.64 0.24
N GLN A 88 5.09 14.51 0.42
CA GLN A 88 5.85 15.05 1.54
C GLN A 88 5.43 14.51 2.93
N VAL A 89 4.73 13.37 2.98
CA VAL A 89 4.24 12.72 4.22
C VAL A 89 5.10 11.52 4.66
N PHE A 90 6.23 11.27 4.00
CA PHE A 90 7.12 10.15 4.32
C PHE A 90 7.54 10.12 5.81
N ARG A 91 7.75 11.30 6.41
CA ARG A 91 8.11 11.40 7.83
C ARG A 91 6.96 10.94 8.72
N GLU A 92 5.74 11.39 8.46
CA GLU A 92 4.55 11.03 9.24
C GLU A 92 4.25 9.54 9.17
N ILE A 93 4.37 8.93 7.98
CA ILE A 93 4.27 7.47 7.82
C ILE A 93 5.36 6.74 8.62
N SER A 94 6.60 7.23 8.58
CA SER A 94 7.71 6.63 9.33
C SER A 94 7.50 6.73 10.84
N GLU A 95 6.94 7.83 11.33
CA GLU A 95 6.56 7.98 12.75
C GLU A 95 5.43 7.02 13.12
N LEU A 96 4.40 6.85 12.26
CA LEU A 96 3.34 5.86 12.48
C LEU A 96 3.91 4.45 12.62
N TYR A 97 4.83 4.06 11.72
CA TYR A 97 5.49 2.77 11.79
C TYR A 97 6.31 2.60 13.06
N ARG A 98 7.02 3.64 13.51
CA ARG A 98 7.81 3.59 14.75
C ARG A 98 6.93 3.45 15.99
N VAL A 99 5.85 4.22 16.09
CA VAL A 99 4.93 4.19 17.24
C VAL A 99 4.22 2.84 17.37
N ASN A 100 3.98 2.15 16.25
CA ASN A 100 3.30 0.85 16.21
C ASN A 100 4.27 -0.35 16.14
N ASN A 101 5.55 -0.15 16.49
CA ASN A 101 6.59 -1.20 16.48
C ASN A 101 6.65 -1.99 15.15
N VAL A 102 6.49 -1.30 14.02
CA VAL A 102 6.61 -1.93 12.70
C VAL A 102 8.09 -2.13 12.37
N ILE A 103 8.48 -3.38 12.15
CA ILE A 103 9.77 -3.74 11.57
C ILE A 103 9.57 -4.53 10.28
N GLY A 104 10.54 -4.48 9.37
CA GLY A 104 10.49 -5.26 8.14
C GLY A 104 11.25 -4.58 7.01
N PHE A 105 10.76 -4.72 5.79
CA PHE A 105 11.50 -4.31 4.59
C PHE A 105 10.60 -3.87 3.43
N GLY A 106 11.23 -3.26 2.43
CA GLY A 106 10.54 -2.79 1.23
C GLY A 106 10.31 -3.88 0.20
N THR A 107 9.18 -3.84 -0.51
CA THR A 107 8.85 -4.80 -1.58
C THR A 107 8.59 -4.10 -2.92
N TYR A 108 8.54 -4.87 -4.01
CA TYR A 108 8.12 -4.37 -5.34
C TYR A 108 6.63 -4.59 -5.62
N GLY A 109 5.82 -4.79 -4.57
CA GLY A 109 4.41 -5.14 -4.66
C GLY A 109 4.08 -6.33 -3.76
N GLU A 110 2.87 -6.83 -3.89
CA GLU A 110 2.39 -8.04 -3.22
C GLU A 110 1.62 -8.92 -4.19
N GLN A 111 1.60 -10.22 -3.95
CA GLN A 111 0.78 -11.15 -4.72
C GLN A 111 -0.41 -11.59 -3.86
N TYR A 112 -1.62 -11.30 -4.31
CA TYR A 112 -2.86 -11.67 -3.63
C TYR A 112 -3.83 -12.30 -4.61
N ARG A 113 -4.22 -13.57 -4.38
CA ARG A 113 -5.13 -14.33 -5.26
C ARG A 113 -4.75 -14.24 -6.75
N SER A 114 -3.48 -14.49 -7.05
CA SER A 114 -2.87 -14.40 -8.39
C SER A 114 -2.80 -13.00 -9.02
N MET A 115 -3.17 -11.94 -8.29
CA MET A 115 -2.99 -10.56 -8.72
C MET A 115 -1.70 -9.98 -8.15
N HIS A 116 -0.92 -9.30 -8.99
CA HIS A 116 0.19 -8.47 -8.54
C HIS A 116 -0.35 -7.07 -8.19
N LEU A 117 -0.31 -6.71 -6.91
CA LEU A 117 -0.79 -5.44 -6.39
C LEU A 117 0.40 -4.53 -6.06
N ASN A 118 0.19 -3.23 -6.23
CA ASN A 118 1.19 -2.20 -5.97
C ASN A 118 0.64 -1.17 -4.98
N GLN A 119 1.53 -0.33 -4.45
CA GLN A 119 1.20 0.75 -3.50
C GLN A 119 0.54 0.25 -2.20
N THR A 120 0.85 -0.98 -1.84
CA THR A 120 0.31 -1.68 -0.69
C THR A 120 1.27 -1.60 0.49
N PHE A 121 0.69 -1.67 1.69
CA PHE A 121 1.40 -2.00 2.91
C PHE A 121 0.70 -3.22 3.48
N THR A 122 1.47 -4.28 3.68
CA THR A 122 0.96 -5.56 4.18
C THR A 122 1.80 -5.97 5.35
N GLY A 123 1.20 -6.63 6.34
CA GLY A 123 1.95 -7.05 7.50
C GLY A 123 1.24 -8.08 8.35
N ILE A 124 1.99 -8.64 9.28
CA ILE A 124 1.51 -9.55 10.31
C ILE A 124 1.67 -8.83 11.65
N ALA A 125 0.56 -8.62 12.35
CA ALA A 125 0.57 -8.02 13.67
C ALA A 125 0.55 -9.10 14.75
N PHE A 126 1.43 -8.95 15.74
CA PHE A 126 1.52 -9.81 16.91
C PHE A 126 0.92 -9.04 18.09
N GLY A 127 -0.10 -9.63 18.72
CA GLY A 127 -0.71 -9.07 19.92
C GLY A 127 0.20 -9.17 21.13
N GLU A 128 -0.17 -8.49 22.21
CA GLU A 128 0.59 -8.55 23.47
C GLU A 128 0.74 -9.99 23.99
N ARG A 129 1.90 -10.25 24.60
CA ARG A 129 2.20 -11.56 25.19
C ARG A 129 1.22 -11.86 26.32
N GLN A 130 0.33 -12.80 26.09
CA GLN A 130 -0.40 -13.47 27.16
C GLN A 130 0.55 -14.48 27.83
N ALA A 131 0.51 -14.58 29.16
CA ALA A 131 1.26 -15.62 29.86
C ALA A 131 0.80 -16.99 29.32
N ALA A 132 1.77 -17.87 29.01
CA ALA A 132 1.44 -19.23 28.67
C ALA A 132 0.80 -19.90 29.90
N GLU A 133 -0.40 -20.43 29.76
CA GLU A 133 -1.01 -21.35 30.74
C GLU A 133 -0.34 -22.73 30.70
#